data_AF-A0A7I9W364-F1
#
_entry.id   AF-A0A7I9W364-F1
#
_cell.length_a   1.000
_cell.length_b   1.000
_cell.length_c   1.000
_cell.angle_alpha   90.00
_cell.angle_beta   90.00
_cell.angle_gamma   90.00
#
_symmetry.space_group_name_H-M   'P 1'
#
loop_
_entity.id
_entity.type
_entity.pdbx_description
1 polymer ?
#
loop_
_entity_poly.entity_id
_entity_poly.type
_entity_poly.pdbx_seq_one_letter_code
_entity_poly.pdbx_strand_id
1 'polypeptide(L)'
;MFAQRGYFGTSTRDIADAVSIRQPSLFHHFEAKSAIFRTLVELDLGPSIDRIRRRIEEDSSWAEKLHFAVACDVREALIQPFDARGLYHDAVLGLAEFDDERKGIALFHQLVEHVISAGQRADEFVDFEPSFVQRAVNGVLFETLREQGGPRGRVRENRPLQAADFVLSALLIDRDSLPQIREITSRRLRGLKAAAVR
;
A
#
# COMPACT_ATOMS: atom_id res chain seq x y z
N MET A 1 12.00 -8.90 9.21
CA MET A 1 12.43 -8.76 10.62
C MET A 1 11.81 -7.54 11.27
N PHE A 2 11.97 -6.34 10.71
CA PHE A 2 11.29 -5.13 11.22
C PHE A 2 9.77 -5.32 11.35
N ALA A 3 9.10 -5.89 10.36
CA ALA A 3 7.66 -6.18 10.45
C ALA A 3 7.25 -7.10 11.61
N GLN A 4 8.16 -7.95 12.11
CA GLN A 4 7.88 -8.92 13.17
C GLN A 4 8.31 -8.44 14.56
N ARG A 5 9.43 -7.71 14.65
CA ARG A 5 10.08 -7.32 15.91
C ARG A 5 10.17 -5.80 16.12
N GLY A 6 9.69 -5.02 15.17
CA GLY A 6 9.90 -3.56 15.11
C GLY A 6 11.32 -3.18 14.69
N TYR A 7 11.52 -1.90 14.40
CA TYR A 7 12.83 -1.33 14.10
C TYR A 7 13.74 -1.39 15.33
N PHE A 8 13.26 -0.99 16.50
CA PHE A 8 14.04 -0.96 17.74
C PHE A 8 14.39 -2.37 18.23
N GLY A 9 13.50 -3.35 18.05
CA GLY A 9 13.72 -4.75 18.45
C GLY A 9 14.55 -5.58 17.45
N THR A 10 15.09 -4.98 16.40
CA THR A 10 15.95 -5.64 15.41
C THR A 10 17.33 -4.99 15.39
N SER A 11 18.39 -5.77 15.58
CA SER A 11 19.77 -5.29 15.45
C SER A 11 20.36 -5.59 14.07
N THR A 12 21.42 -4.86 13.67
CA THR A 12 22.15 -5.16 12.43
C THR A 12 22.87 -6.51 12.48
N ARG A 13 23.17 -7.01 13.69
CA ARG A 13 23.68 -8.37 13.89
C ARG A 13 22.61 -9.41 13.56
N ASP A 14 21.39 -9.25 14.07
CA ASP A 14 20.28 -10.15 13.75
C ASP A 14 20.03 -10.21 12.24
N ILE A 15 20.12 -9.06 11.56
CA ILE A 15 19.96 -8.97 10.11
C ILE A 15 21.09 -9.71 9.38
N ALA A 16 22.35 -9.49 9.78
CA ALA A 16 23.50 -10.15 9.17
C ALA A 16 23.44 -11.69 9.35
N ASP A 17 23.08 -12.13 10.56
CA ASP A 17 22.89 -13.54 10.89
C ASP A 17 21.77 -14.16 10.05
N ALA A 18 20.65 -13.44 9.86
CA ALA A 18 19.50 -13.92 9.07
C ALA A 18 19.80 -14.10 7.57
N VAL A 19 20.80 -13.40 7.03
CA VAL A 19 21.25 -13.53 5.63
C VAL A 19 22.60 -14.24 5.51
N SER A 20 23.09 -14.86 6.59
CA SER A 20 24.32 -15.65 6.63
C SER A 20 25.58 -14.90 6.20
N ILE A 21 25.70 -13.62 6.57
CA ILE A 21 26.90 -12.80 6.36
C ILE A 21 27.49 -12.30 7.68
N ARG A 22 28.73 -11.84 7.65
CA ARG A 22 29.33 -11.15 8.79
C ARG A 22 28.76 -9.74 8.90
N GLN A 23 28.48 -9.28 10.12
CA GLN A 23 27.95 -7.92 10.35
C GLN A 23 28.80 -6.79 9.70
N PRO A 24 30.16 -6.82 9.71
CA PRO A 24 30.94 -5.84 8.95
C PRO A 24 30.64 -5.82 7.44
N SER A 25 30.31 -6.97 6.85
CA SER A 25 29.96 -7.05 5.42
C SER A 25 28.64 -6.34 5.11
N LEU A 26 27.69 -6.30 6.05
CA LEU A 26 26.44 -5.54 5.91
C LEU A 26 26.71 -4.04 5.74
N PHE A 27 27.71 -3.51 6.45
CA PHE A 27 28.08 -2.10 6.41
C PHE A 27 28.73 -1.65 5.10
N HIS A 28 29.15 -2.58 4.23
CA HIS A 28 29.54 -2.26 2.85
C HIS A 28 28.34 -1.91 1.97
N HIS A 29 27.14 -2.34 2.34
CA HIS A 29 25.91 -2.08 1.58
C HIS A 29 25.07 -0.97 2.22
N PHE A 30 25.05 -0.91 3.55
CA PHE A 30 24.25 0.05 4.30
C PHE A 30 25.06 0.63 5.44
N GLU A 31 25.27 1.94 5.43
CA GLU A 31 26.07 2.63 6.45
C GLU A 31 25.49 2.45 7.87
N ALA A 32 24.17 2.28 7.98
CA ALA A 32 23.47 2.10 9.24
C ALA A 32 22.15 1.33 9.09
N LYS A 33 21.58 0.92 10.22
CA LYS A 33 20.24 0.30 10.28
C LYS A 33 19.16 1.23 9.71
N SER A 34 19.29 2.55 9.92
CA SER A 34 18.37 3.55 9.39
C SER A 34 18.40 3.61 7.87
N ALA A 35 19.57 3.40 7.24
CA ALA A 35 19.67 3.30 5.78
C ALA A 35 18.86 2.10 5.24
N ILE A 36 18.92 0.94 5.91
CA ILE A 36 18.09 -0.23 5.54
C ILE A 36 16.60 0.13 5.65
N PHE A 37 16.19 0.77 6.74
CA PHE A 37 14.80 1.16 6.96
C PHE A 37 14.32 2.14 5.88
N ARG A 38 15.10 3.19 5.59
CA ARG A 38 14.81 4.16 4.52
C ARG A 38 14.60 3.48 3.18
N THR A 39 15.51 2.59 2.79
CA THR A 39 15.40 1.85 1.53
C THR A 39 14.12 1.02 1.48
N LEU A 40 13.72 0.39 2.58
CA LEU A 40 12.45 -0.37 2.62
C LEU A 40 11.22 0.54 2.49
N VAL A 41 11.23 1.71 3.14
CA VAL A 41 10.14 2.70 2.99
C VAL A 41 10.08 3.22 1.57
N GLU A 42 11.22 3.53 0.95
CA GLU A 42 11.29 4.02 -0.44
C GLU A 42 10.76 2.99 -1.45
N LEU A 43 11.17 1.73 -1.30
CA LEU A 43 10.73 0.62 -2.16
C LEU A 43 9.23 0.35 -2.09
N ASP A 44 8.56 0.72 -1.01
CA ASP A 44 7.12 0.54 -0.82
C ASP A 44 6.33 1.81 -1.20
N LEU A 45 6.74 2.96 -0.65
CA LEU A 45 6.01 4.21 -0.71
C LEU A 45 6.14 4.92 -2.06
N GLY A 46 7.33 4.93 -2.66
CA GLY A 46 7.59 5.59 -3.94
C GLY A 46 6.66 5.05 -5.04
N PRO A 47 6.65 3.73 -5.30
CA PRO A 47 5.74 3.12 -6.27
C PRO A 47 4.26 3.38 -5.95
N SER A 48 3.89 3.46 -4.67
CA SER A 48 2.52 3.72 -4.24
C SER A 48 2.08 5.16 -4.56
N ILE A 49 2.95 6.15 -4.34
CA ILE A 49 2.74 7.55 -4.74
C ILE A 49 2.59 7.66 -6.27
N ASP A 50 3.46 6.99 -7.03
CA ASP A 50 3.42 7.03 -8.50
C ASP A 50 2.17 6.35 -9.05
N ARG A 51 1.68 5.28 -8.41
CA ARG A 51 0.42 4.65 -8.79
C ARG A 51 -0.75 5.60 -8.58
N ILE A 52 -0.86 6.26 -7.43
CA ILE A 52 -2.02 7.12 -7.14
C ILE A 52 -1.99 8.42 -7.97
N ARG A 53 -0.82 9.03 -8.19
CA ARG A 53 -0.69 10.18 -9.11
C ARG A 53 -1.20 9.87 -10.50
N ARG A 54 -0.78 8.72 -11.05
CA ARG A 54 -1.29 8.24 -12.35
C ARG A 54 -2.81 8.06 -12.34
N ARG A 55 -3.42 7.59 -11.24
CA ARG A 55 -4.89 7.49 -11.15
C ARG A 55 -5.56 8.85 -11.22
N ILE A 56 -5.03 9.83 -10.50
CA ILE A 56 -5.61 11.17 -10.44
C ILE A 56 -5.70 11.77 -11.85
N GLU A 57 -4.67 11.55 -12.66
CA GLU A 57 -4.55 12.03 -14.06
C GLU A 57 -5.38 11.23 -15.08
N GLU A 58 -5.93 10.06 -14.72
CA GLU A 58 -6.74 9.25 -15.64
C GLU A 58 -8.07 9.93 -15.98
N ASP A 59 -8.49 9.86 -17.24
CA ASP A 59 -9.84 10.24 -17.67
C ASP A 59 -10.82 9.09 -17.37
N SER A 60 -11.30 9.06 -16.14
CA SER A 60 -12.21 8.06 -15.57
C SER A 60 -12.91 8.65 -14.34
N SER A 61 -13.98 8.00 -13.90
CA SER A 61 -14.70 8.43 -12.68
C SER A 61 -13.84 8.25 -11.43
N TRP A 62 -14.12 9.01 -10.37
CA TRP A 62 -13.42 8.86 -9.10
C TRP A 62 -13.64 7.48 -8.48
N ALA A 63 -14.82 6.90 -8.67
CA ALA A 63 -15.15 5.55 -8.25
C ALA A 63 -14.29 4.50 -8.96
N GLU A 64 -14.08 4.63 -10.28
CA GLU A 64 -13.18 3.76 -11.04
C GLU A 64 -11.73 3.89 -10.55
N LYS A 65 -11.26 5.13 -10.32
CA LYS A 65 -9.91 5.41 -9.79
C LYS A 65 -9.70 4.77 -8.43
N LEU A 66 -10.62 4.97 -7.48
CA LEU A 66 -10.51 4.47 -6.12
C LEU A 66 -10.58 2.94 -6.07
N HIS A 67 -11.55 2.34 -6.76
CA HIS A 67 -11.70 0.88 -6.80
C HIS A 67 -10.46 0.22 -7.39
N PHE A 68 -9.94 0.77 -8.48
CA PHE A 68 -8.72 0.24 -9.09
C PHE A 68 -7.48 0.46 -8.22
N ALA A 69 -7.36 1.60 -7.52
CA ALA A 69 -6.27 1.87 -6.60
C ALA A 69 -6.25 0.85 -5.46
N VAL A 70 -7.37 0.64 -4.77
CA VAL A 70 -7.47 -0.33 -3.66
C VAL A 70 -7.14 -1.75 -4.14
N ALA A 71 -7.69 -2.17 -5.29
CA ALA A 71 -7.38 -3.49 -5.84
C ALA A 71 -5.91 -3.63 -6.22
N CYS A 72 -5.30 -2.57 -6.77
CA CYS A 72 -3.87 -2.57 -7.07
C CYS A 72 -3.03 -2.66 -5.81
N ASP A 73 -3.28 -1.84 -4.80
CA ASP A 73 -2.47 -1.82 -3.59
C ASP A 73 -2.56 -3.15 -2.84
N VAL A 74 -3.74 -3.77 -2.80
CA VAL A 74 -3.88 -5.14 -2.27
C VAL A 74 -3.07 -6.13 -3.10
N ARG A 75 -3.14 -6.09 -4.44
CA ARG A 75 -2.33 -6.99 -5.28
C ARG A 75 -0.83 -6.80 -5.04
N GLU A 76 -0.36 -5.54 -5.05
CA GLU A 76 1.06 -5.21 -4.88
C GLU A 76 1.56 -5.68 -3.52
N ALA A 77 0.83 -5.39 -2.44
CA ALA A 77 1.19 -5.86 -1.11
C ALA A 77 1.24 -7.40 -1.01
N LEU A 78 0.43 -8.12 -1.79
CA LEU A 78 0.44 -9.59 -1.84
C LEU A 78 1.62 -10.17 -2.62
N ILE A 79 2.19 -9.46 -3.58
CA ILE A 79 3.33 -9.93 -4.39
C ILE A 79 4.68 -9.36 -3.95
N GLN A 80 4.68 -8.37 -3.07
CA GLN A 80 5.88 -7.72 -2.55
C GLN A 80 6.77 -8.73 -1.81
N PRO A 81 8.11 -8.70 -2.00
CA PRO A 81 9.00 -9.69 -1.40
C PRO A 81 9.19 -9.54 0.11
N PHE A 82 8.63 -8.49 0.73
CA PHE A 82 8.72 -8.22 2.16
C PHE A 82 7.40 -7.70 2.72
N ASP A 83 7.23 -7.83 4.03
CA ASP A 83 6.06 -7.33 4.76
C ASP A 83 6.32 -5.87 5.19
N ALA A 84 5.54 -4.93 4.67
CA ALA A 84 5.67 -3.51 4.95
C ALA A 84 4.83 -3.02 6.16
N ARG A 85 3.98 -3.87 6.74
CA ARG A 85 3.03 -3.45 7.80
C ARG A 85 3.68 -2.79 9.00
N GLY A 86 4.88 -3.25 9.37
CA GLY A 86 5.63 -2.68 10.50
C GLY A 86 6.42 -1.41 10.18
N LEU A 87 6.46 -0.97 8.91
CA LEU A 87 7.21 0.24 8.54
C LEU A 87 6.44 1.52 8.92
N TYR A 88 5.10 1.48 8.86
CA TYR A 88 4.25 2.67 9.01
C TYR A 88 3.58 2.80 10.38
N HIS A 89 3.75 1.82 11.26
CA HIS A 89 3.14 1.78 12.60
C HIS A 89 4.15 1.98 13.73
N ASP A 90 5.43 2.18 13.42
CA ASP A 90 6.50 2.20 14.40
C ASP A 90 6.84 3.64 14.84
N ALA A 91 7.07 3.83 16.13
CA ALA A 91 7.53 5.07 16.75
C ALA A 91 8.83 5.61 16.10
N VAL A 92 9.55 4.74 15.39
CA VAL A 92 10.72 5.10 14.58
C VAL A 92 10.47 6.29 13.64
N LEU A 93 9.29 6.38 13.01
CA LEU A 93 8.98 7.48 12.10
C LEU A 93 8.85 8.84 12.83
N GLY A 94 8.73 8.84 14.17
CA GLY A 94 8.79 10.05 14.98
C GLY A 94 10.21 10.61 15.18
N LEU A 95 11.26 9.87 14.85
CA LEU A 95 12.64 10.32 15.00
C LEU A 95 13.00 11.37 13.93
N ALA A 96 13.80 12.36 14.31
CA ALA A 96 14.16 13.47 13.41
C ALA A 96 14.88 13.00 12.12
N GLU A 97 15.64 11.90 12.17
CA GLU A 97 16.38 11.36 11.03
C GLU A 97 15.49 10.79 9.90
N PHE A 98 14.18 10.61 10.14
CA PHE A 98 13.22 10.10 9.17
C PHE A 98 12.21 11.17 8.69
N ASP A 99 12.65 12.43 8.61
CA ASP A 99 11.79 13.54 8.19
C ASP A 99 11.31 13.42 6.73
N ASP A 100 12.15 12.94 5.84
CA ASP A 100 11.78 12.79 4.42
C ASP A 100 10.79 11.64 4.21
N GLU A 101 10.93 10.55 4.96
CA GLU A 101 9.97 9.45 4.98
C GLU A 101 8.61 9.93 5.51
N ARG A 102 8.59 10.74 6.58
CA ARG A 102 7.35 11.36 7.06
C ARG A 102 6.70 12.25 6.00
N LYS A 103 7.47 13.07 5.29
CA LYS A 103 6.94 13.91 4.20
C LYS A 103 6.35 13.07 3.08
N GLY A 104 7.02 11.98 2.71
CA GLY A 104 6.51 11.04 1.71
C GLY A 104 5.18 10.42 2.14
N ILE A 105 5.08 9.98 3.40
CA ILE A 105 3.85 9.38 3.95
C ILE A 105 2.73 10.42 3.95
N ALA A 106 3.02 11.64 4.41
CA ALA A 106 2.05 12.74 4.40
C ALA A 106 1.58 13.07 2.97
N LEU A 107 2.47 13.08 2.00
CA LEU A 107 2.11 13.26 0.58
C LEU A 107 1.20 12.13 0.08
N PHE A 108 1.52 10.87 0.38
CA PHE A 108 0.67 9.75 0.00
C PHE A 108 -0.74 9.89 0.61
N HIS A 109 -0.83 10.27 1.89
CA HIS A 109 -2.10 10.52 2.57
C HIS A 109 -2.89 11.64 1.87
N GLN A 110 -2.26 12.78 1.58
CA GLN A 110 -2.89 13.90 0.87
C GLN A 110 -3.41 13.49 -0.51
N LEU A 111 -2.70 12.64 -1.24
CA LEU A 111 -3.13 12.16 -2.56
C LEU A 111 -4.36 11.25 -2.45
N VAL A 112 -4.41 10.38 -1.44
CA VAL A 112 -5.58 9.53 -1.18
C VAL A 112 -6.78 10.36 -0.73
N GLU A 113 -6.58 11.31 0.19
CA GLU A 113 -7.60 12.26 0.63
C GLU A 113 -8.16 13.08 -0.55
N HIS A 114 -7.29 13.48 -1.49
CA HIS A 114 -7.70 14.17 -2.69
C HIS A 114 -8.66 13.34 -3.54
N VAL A 115 -8.38 12.05 -3.76
CA VAL A 115 -9.25 11.13 -4.52
C VAL A 115 -10.62 11.01 -3.87
N ILE A 116 -10.66 10.82 -2.55
CA ILE A 116 -11.92 10.69 -1.80
C ILE A 116 -12.70 12.00 -1.86
N SER A 117 -12.06 13.13 -1.53
CA SER A 117 -12.70 14.44 -1.51
C SER A 117 -13.18 14.87 -2.89
N ALA A 118 -12.47 14.48 -3.96
CA ALA A 118 -12.85 14.80 -5.33
C ALA A 118 -14.04 13.98 -5.81
N GLY A 119 -14.12 12.70 -5.44
CA GLY A 119 -15.32 11.89 -5.71
C GLY A 119 -16.55 12.39 -4.95
N GLN A 120 -16.39 12.91 -3.73
CA GLN A 120 -17.47 13.57 -2.99
C GLN A 120 -17.95 14.84 -3.69
N ARG A 121 -17.02 15.71 -4.11
CA ARG A 121 -17.34 16.94 -4.87
C ARG A 121 -17.97 16.67 -6.24
N ALA A 122 -17.75 15.49 -6.80
CA ALA A 122 -18.33 15.03 -8.06
C ALA A 122 -19.66 14.27 -7.87
N ASP A 123 -20.20 14.23 -6.65
CA ASP A 123 -21.40 13.47 -6.29
C ASP A 123 -21.33 11.96 -6.63
N GLU A 124 -20.11 11.39 -6.63
CA GLU A 124 -19.91 9.94 -6.78
C GLU A 124 -19.89 9.23 -5.42
N PHE A 125 -19.39 9.92 -4.38
CA PHE A 125 -19.22 9.37 -3.03
C PHE A 125 -20.07 10.08 -1.98
N VAL A 126 -20.57 9.31 -1.02
CA VAL A 126 -21.24 9.84 0.17
C VAL A 126 -20.25 10.59 1.07
N ASP A 127 -20.79 11.48 1.89
CA ASP A 127 -20.00 12.31 2.80
C ASP A 127 -19.43 11.47 3.96
N PHE A 128 -18.14 11.17 3.85
CA PHE A 128 -17.31 10.55 4.87
C PHE A 128 -16.05 11.39 5.07
N GLU A 129 -15.56 11.40 6.29
CA GLU A 129 -14.27 12.04 6.59
C GLU A 129 -13.13 11.29 5.84
N PRO A 130 -12.35 11.96 4.97
CA PRO A 130 -11.38 11.28 4.11
C PRO A 130 -10.33 10.45 4.87
N SER A 131 -9.84 10.91 6.02
CA SER A 131 -8.83 10.17 6.78
C SER A 131 -9.42 8.91 7.44
N PHE A 132 -10.71 8.89 7.76
CA PHE A 132 -11.43 7.69 8.20
C PHE A 132 -11.49 6.65 7.07
N VAL A 133 -11.86 7.07 5.85
CA VAL A 133 -11.90 6.18 4.68
C VAL A 133 -10.51 5.60 4.40
N GLN A 134 -9.47 6.42 4.43
CA GLN A 134 -8.10 5.97 4.26
C GLN A 134 -7.70 4.93 5.33
N ARG A 135 -8.03 5.17 6.60
CA ARG A 135 -7.77 4.20 7.68
C ARG A 135 -8.53 2.89 7.47
N ALA A 136 -9.77 2.95 6.97
CA ALA A 136 -10.54 1.76 6.64
C ALA A 136 -9.91 0.96 5.49
N VAL A 137 -9.44 1.62 4.43
CA VAL A 137 -8.66 1.00 3.34
C VAL A 137 -7.43 0.29 3.88
N ASN A 138 -6.64 0.97 4.71
CA ASN A 138 -5.45 0.38 5.35
C ASN A 138 -5.81 -0.84 6.21
N GLY A 139 -6.91 -0.79 6.97
CA GLY A 139 -7.41 -1.91 7.75
C GLY A 139 -7.72 -3.15 6.89
N VAL A 140 -8.43 -2.95 5.77
CA VAL A 140 -8.77 -4.02 4.82
C VAL A 140 -7.50 -4.62 4.18
N LEU A 141 -6.53 -3.77 3.84
CA LEU A 141 -5.23 -4.19 3.31
C LEU A 141 -4.46 -5.05 4.33
N PHE A 142 -4.37 -4.60 5.58
CA PHE A 142 -3.62 -5.30 6.61
C PHE A 142 -4.25 -6.62 7.03
N GLU A 143 -5.58 -6.70 7.12
CA GLU A 143 -6.26 -7.97 7.38
C GLU A 143 -6.05 -8.95 6.23
N THR A 144 -6.08 -8.46 4.99
CA THR A 144 -5.77 -9.27 3.82
C THR A 144 -4.38 -9.90 3.89
N LEU A 145 -3.37 -9.12 4.31
CA LEU A 145 -2.00 -9.61 4.49
C LEU A 145 -1.88 -10.59 5.67
N ARG A 146 -2.63 -10.35 6.75
CA ARG A 146 -2.65 -11.20 7.95
C ARG A 146 -3.22 -12.58 7.63
N GLU A 147 -4.36 -12.64 6.95
CA GLU A 147 -5.02 -13.91 6.58
C GLU A 147 -4.16 -14.77 5.66
N GLN A 148 -3.31 -14.17 4.82
CA GLN A 148 -2.40 -14.93 3.96
C GLN A 148 -1.14 -15.42 4.69
N GLY A 149 -0.80 -14.85 5.86
CA GLY A 149 0.46 -15.17 6.55
C GLY A 149 1.69 -14.46 5.96
N GLY A 150 1.49 -13.33 5.27
CA GLY A 150 2.55 -12.53 4.63
C GLY A 150 2.86 -12.94 3.18
N PRO A 151 3.98 -12.45 2.59
CA PRO A 151 4.35 -12.63 1.18
C PRO A 151 4.44 -14.08 0.67
N ARG A 152 4.52 -15.06 1.57
CA ARG A 152 4.66 -16.50 1.25
C ARG A 152 3.34 -17.27 1.39
N GLY A 153 2.24 -16.57 1.63
CA GLY A 153 0.89 -17.12 1.77
C GLY A 153 0.27 -17.65 0.49
N ARG A 154 -0.81 -18.42 0.60
CA ARG A 154 -1.63 -18.79 -0.56
C ARG A 154 -2.40 -17.56 -1.04
N VAL A 155 -1.98 -17.01 -2.17
CA VAL A 155 -2.63 -15.86 -2.80
C VAL A 155 -4.05 -16.22 -3.21
N ARG A 156 -5.04 -15.56 -2.59
CA ARG A 156 -6.43 -15.65 -3.04
C ARG A 156 -6.62 -14.70 -4.22
N GLU A 157 -6.73 -15.26 -5.43
CA GLU A 157 -6.73 -14.50 -6.68
C GLU A 157 -7.78 -13.37 -6.74
N ASN A 158 -8.94 -13.56 -6.11
CA ASN A 158 -10.05 -12.60 -6.11
C ASN A 158 -9.98 -11.56 -4.98
N ARG A 159 -9.05 -11.69 -4.03
CA ARG A 159 -8.99 -10.81 -2.85
C ARG A 159 -8.81 -9.32 -3.19
N PRO A 160 -7.98 -8.94 -4.18
CA PRO A 160 -7.91 -7.55 -4.66
C PRO A 160 -9.28 -6.95 -5.02
N LEU A 161 -10.10 -7.70 -5.77
CA LEU A 161 -11.43 -7.24 -6.16
C LEU A 161 -12.36 -7.18 -4.95
N GLN A 162 -12.35 -8.19 -4.08
CA GLN A 162 -13.21 -8.22 -2.89
C GLN A 162 -12.93 -7.04 -1.93
N ALA A 163 -11.65 -6.69 -1.75
CA ALA A 163 -11.27 -5.55 -0.93
C ALA A 163 -11.75 -4.22 -1.53
N ALA A 164 -11.60 -4.06 -2.84
CA ALA A 164 -12.09 -2.88 -3.55
C ALA A 164 -13.62 -2.80 -3.56
N ASP A 165 -14.31 -3.91 -3.80
CA ASP A 165 -15.77 -4.04 -3.72
C ASP A 165 -16.25 -3.60 -2.33
N PHE A 166 -15.61 -4.08 -1.25
CA PHE A 166 -15.97 -3.75 0.13
C PHE A 166 -15.81 -2.26 0.44
N VAL A 167 -14.67 -1.66 0.10
CA VAL A 167 -14.42 -0.23 0.33
C VAL A 167 -15.38 0.63 -0.48
N LEU A 168 -15.50 0.36 -1.79
CA LEU A 168 -16.28 1.22 -2.68
C LEU A 168 -17.78 1.11 -2.39
N SER A 169 -18.29 -0.08 -2.01
CA SER A 169 -19.70 -0.27 -1.65
C SER A 169 -20.18 0.63 -0.51
N ALA A 170 -19.28 0.98 0.41
CA ALA A 170 -19.60 1.89 1.51
C ALA A 170 -19.66 3.35 1.06
N LEU A 171 -18.93 3.71 0.01
CA LEU A 171 -18.75 5.09 -0.43
C LEU A 171 -19.71 5.50 -1.55
N LEU A 172 -20.11 4.59 -2.44
CA LEU A 172 -20.93 4.94 -3.60
C LEU A 172 -22.29 5.52 -3.23
N ILE A 173 -22.63 6.64 -3.89
CA ILE A 173 -24.01 7.16 -3.94
C ILE A 173 -24.88 6.25 -4.82
N ASP A 174 -24.45 6.00 -6.06
CA ASP A 174 -25.10 5.04 -6.96
C ASP A 174 -24.44 3.66 -6.84
N ARG A 175 -25.10 2.76 -6.11
CA ARG A 175 -24.62 1.39 -5.90
C ARG A 175 -24.78 0.50 -7.13
N ASP A 176 -25.67 0.84 -8.06
CA ASP A 176 -25.93 0.04 -9.26
C ASP A 176 -24.77 0.15 -10.27
N SER A 177 -23.91 1.17 -10.12
CA SER A 177 -22.69 1.35 -10.90
C SER A 177 -21.56 0.35 -10.56
N LEU A 178 -21.59 -0.26 -9.37
CA LEU A 178 -20.48 -1.09 -8.86
C LEU A 178 -20.11 -2.27 -9.77
N PRO A 179 -21.05 -3.07 -10.33
CA PRO A 179 -20.71 -4.18 -11.21
C PRO A 179 -19.91 -3.76 -12.45
N GLN A 180 -20.22 -2.60 -13.04
CA GLN A 180 -19.50 -2.06 -14.19
C GLN A 180 -18.08 -1.64 -13.80
N ILE A 181 -17.93 -0.90 -12.70
CA ILE A 181 -16.63 -0.47 -12.16
C ILE A 181 -15.74 -1.67 -11.84
N ARG A 182 -16.35 -2.70 -11.22
CA ARG A 182 -15.67 -3.95 -10.89
C ARG A 182 -15.15 -4.66 -12.14
N GLU A 183 -15.93 -4.74 -13.22
CA GLU A 183 -15.47 -5.37 -14.47
C GLU A 183 -14.35 -4.58 -15.15
N ILE A 184 -14.41 -3.25 -15.13
CA ILE A 184 -13.30 -2.39 -15.60
C ILE A 184 -12.03 -2.71 -14.81
N THR A 185 -12.12 -2.75 -13.49
CA THR A 185 -10.97 -3.09 -12.63
C THR A 185 -10.44 -4.48 -12.94
N SER A 186 -11.31 -5.48 -13.03
CA SER A 186 -10.99 -6.86 -13.36
C SER A 186 -10.20 -6.99 -14.67
N ARG A 187 -10.63 -6.30 -15.74
CA ARG A 187 -9.90 -6.24 -17.01
C ARG A 187 -8.53 -5.63 -16.88
N ARG A 188 -8.43 -4.49 -16.19
CA ARG A 188 -7.16 -3.78 -15.98
C ARG A 188 -6.16 -4.61 -15.16
N LEU A 189 -6.62 -5.31 -14.12
CA LEU A 189 -5.78 -6.22 -13.33
C LEU A 189 -5.21 -7.37 -14.17
N ARG A 190 -6.03 -7.96 -15.06
CA ARG A 190 -5.55 -8.99 -16.01
C ARG A 190 -4.48 -8.44 -16.95
N GLY A 191 -4.62 -7.21 -17.43
CA GLY A 191 -3.63 -6.53 -18.26
C GLY A 191 -2.26 -6.38 -17.57
N LEU A 192 -2.26 -6.09 -16.27
CA LEU A 192 -1.01 -5.99 -15.49
C LEU A 192 -0.31 -7.34 -15.32
N LYS A 193 -1.07 -8.44 -15.12
CA LYS A 193 -0.49 -9.79 -15.10
C LYS A 193 0.18 -10.14 -16.42
N ALA A 194 -0.43 -9.79 -17.55
CA ALA A 194 0.13 -10.08 -18.88
C ALA A 194 1.43 -9.31 -19.17
N ALA A 195 1.58 -8.09 -18.62
CA ALA A 195 2.79 -7.29 -18.76
C ALA A 195 3.96 -7.82 -17.90
N ALA A 196 3.69 -8.40 -16.74
CA ALA A 196 4.71 -8.93 -15.84
C ALA A 196 5.32 -10.28 -16.26
N VAL A 197 4.74 -10.95 -17.26
CA VAL A 197 5.20 -12.26 -17.79
C VAL A 197 6.07 -12.10 -19.06
N ARG A 198 6.26 -10.87 -19.54
CA ARG A 198 7.15 -10.53 -20.66
C ARG A 198 8.46 -9.95 -20.15
#